data_AF-D3HT27-F1
#
_entry.id   AF-D3HT27-F1
#
_cell.length_a   1.000
_cell.length_b   1.000
_cell.length_c   1.000
_cell.angle_alpha   90.00
_cell.angle_beta   90.00
_cell.angle_gamma   90.00
#
_symmetry.space_group_name_H-M   'P 1'
#
loop_
_entity.id
_entity.type
_entity.pdbx_description
1 polymer ?
#
loop_
_entity_poly.entity_id
_entity_poly.type
_entity_poly.pdbx_seq_one_letter_code
_entity_poly.pdbx_strand_id
1 'polypeptide(L)'
;MTVTNMAIQNAQYGLRIKTRCSGEDSAKRYQTKTASISNISYKNVTMSGVHYLIYFDLDYGTTGHFSYVNLSSITYNNVVATNSVHPASLICSKNNGCTNLVFNSINLDTNGNCQGINGGSYDKVVPCPFYCAQPGSKRSLQK
;
A
#
# COMPACT_ATOMS: atom_id res chain seq x y z
N MET A 1 -9.61 -7.79 -9.37
CA MET A 1 -8.41 -8.65 -9.49
C MET A 1 -8.12 -9.27 -8.14
N THR A 2 -7.72 -10.54 -8.10
CA THR A 2 -7.37 -11.21 -6.84
C THR A 2 -6.00 -11.88 -6.97
N VAL A 3 -5.13 -11.66 -5.98
CA VAL A 3 -3.84 -12.32 -5.82
C VAL A 3 -3.90 -13.13 -4.54
N THR A 4 -3.67 -14.44 -4.62
CA THR A 4 -3.86 -15.34 -3.47
C THR A 4 -2.74 -16.33 -3.28
N ASN A 5 -2.48 -16.74 -2.03
CA ASN A 5 -1.58 -17.84 -1.68
C ASN A 5 -0.16 -17.64 -2.23
N MET A 6 0.40 -16.47 -1.95
CA MET A 6 1.73 -16.07 -2.44
C MET A 6 2.76 -16.16 -1.33
N ALA A 7 3.94 -16.64 -1.66
CA ALA A 7 5.15 -16.52 -0.83
C ALA A 7 6.19 -15.68 -1.59
N ILE A 8 6.69 -14.61 -0.97
CA ILE A 8 7.70 -13.72 -1.55
C ILE A 8 8.92 -13.72 -0.63
N GLN A 9 10.10 -14.03 -1.17
CA GLN A 9 11.32 -14.16 -0.37
C GLN A 9 12.46 -13.34 -0.98
N ASN A 10 13.24 -12.67 -0.13
CA ASN A 10 14.48 -11.97 -0.48
C ASN A 10 14.33 -11.04 -1.71
N ALA A 11 13.23 -10.29 -1.75
CA ALA A 11 12.86 -9.46 -2.88
C ALA A 11 12.94 -7.97 -2.54
N GLN A 12 13.23 -7.16 -3.55
CA GLN A 12 13.22 -5.71 -3.38
C GLN A 12 11.80 -5.19 -3.05
N TYR A 13 10.76 -5.78 -3.62
CA TYR A 13 9.37 -5.37 -3.41
C TYR A 13 8.46 -6.58 -3.16
N GLY A 14 7.53 -6.40 -2.24
CA GLY A 14 6.41 -7.31 -2.00
C GLY A 14 5.20 -6.91 -2.84
N LEU A 15 4.14 -6.47 -2.17
CA LEU A 15 2.91 -6.00 -2.79
C LEU A 15 3.08 -4.55 -3.28
N ARG A 16 3.40 -4.40 -4.57
CA ARG A 16 3.61 -3.08 -5.19
C ARG A 16 2.49 -2.75 -6.16
N ILE A 17 1.89 -1.58 -5.99
CA ILE A 17 1.06 -0.95 -7.01
C ILE A 17 1.86 0.18 -7.61
N LYS A 18 2.03 0.13 -8.93
CA LYS A 18 2.86 1.06 -9.67
C LYS A 18 2.01 1.76 -10.72
N THR A 19 1.92 3.08 -10.62
CA THR A 19 1.21 3.90 -11.60
C THR A 19 2.17 4.90 -12.19
N ARG A 20 2.22 4.95 -13.52
CA ARG A 20 3.07 5.92 -14.21
C ARG A 20 2.40 7.30 -14.17
N CYS A 21 3.19 8.32 -13.90
CA CYS A 21 2.82 9.68 -14.26
C CYS A 21 3.23 9.91 -15.72
N SER A 22 2.39 10.55 -16.52
CA SER A 22 2.81 10.95 -17.87
C SER A 22 3.69 12.21 -17.78
N GLY A 23 4.89 12.11 -17.21
CA GLY A 23 5.98 13.02 -17.59
C GLY A 23 6.58 12.50 -18.90
N GLU A 24 6.93 13.28 -19.93
CA GLU A 24 7.61 14.59 -19.93
C GLU A 24 7.02 15.58 -20.96
N ASP A 25 5.96 15.20 -21.66
CA ASP A 25 5.42 15.99 -22.77
C ASP A 25 4.26 16.88 -22.30
N SER A 26 4.56 18.17 -22.12
CA SER A 26 3.59 19.23 -21.80
C SER A 26 2.38 19.25 -22.74
N ALA A 27 2.53 18.79 -23.99
CA ALA A 27 1.43 18.68 -24.96
C ALA A 27 0.51 17.47 -24.70
N LYS A 28 0.97 16.47 -23.94
CA LYS A 28 0.21 15.27 -23.56
C LYS A 28 -0.32 15.31 -22.13
N ARG A 29 -0.22 16.46 -21.44
CA ARG A 29 -0.78 16.67 -20.10
C ARG A 29 -2.28 16.36 -20.03
N TYR A 30 -3.02 16.62 -21.11
CA TYR A 30 -4.45 16.28 -21.27
C TYR A 30 -4.73 14.80 -21.58
N GLN A 31 -3.68 14.00 -21.81
CA GLN A 31 -3.73 12.55 -21.97
C GLN A 31 -3.26 11.82 -20.71
N THR A 32 -3.11 12.52 -19.58
CA THR A 32 -3.10 11.88 -18.26
C THR A 32 -4.42 11.13 -18.13
N LYS A 33 -4.41 9.85 -18.52
CA LYS A 33 -5.61 9.03 -18.41
C LYS A 33 -5.95 8.99 -16.94
N THR A 34 -7.04 9.68 -16.58
CA THR A 34 -7.75 9.52 -15.32
C THR A 34 -8.27 8.09 -15.30
N ALA A 35 -7.40 7.17 -14.91
CA ALA A 35 -7.76 5.78 -14.73
C ALA A 35 -8.16 5.57 -13.28
N SER A 36 -9.05 4.62 -13.07
CA SER A 36 -9.35 4.13 -11.74
C SER A 36 -8.97 2.66 -11.69
N ILE A 37 -8.09 2.31 -10.78
CA ILE A 37 -7.77 0.94 -10.43
C ILE A 37 -8.59 0.63 -9.18
N SER A 38 -9.42 -0.39 -9.27
CA SER A 38 -10.29 -0.76 -8.16
C SER A 38 -10.47 -2.26 -8.01
N ASN A 39 -11.03 -2.66 -6.86
CA ASN A 39 -11.43 -4.04 -6.58
C ASN A 39 -10.23 -5.01 -6.67
N ILE A 40 -9.13 -4.65 -6.00
CA ILE A 40 -7.96 -5.50 -5.85
C ILE A 40 -8.02 -6.19 -4.49
N SER A 41 -7.80 -7.50 -4.46
CA SER A 41 -7.71 -8.26 -3.23
C SER A 41 -6.40 -9.05 -3.18
N TYR A 42 -5.59 -8.80 -2.15
CA TYR A 42 -4.43 -9.62 -1.79
C TYR A 42 -4.81 -10.51 -0.61
N LYS A 43 -4.73 -11.83 -0.77
CA LYS A 43 -5.17 -12.79 0.26
C LYS A 43 -4.12 -13.86 0.53
N ASN A 44 -3.85 -14.16 1.80
CA ASN A 44 -2.89 -15.21 2.20
C ASN A 44 -1.52 -14.98 1.55
N VAL A 45 -0.88 -13.86 1.89
CA VAL A 45 0.44 -13.50 1.36
C VAL A 45 1.46 -13.57 2.50
N THR A 46 2.52 -14.33 2.33
CA THR A 46 3.66 -14.36 3.24
C THR A 46 4.89 -13.75 2.58
N MET A 47 5.59 -12.88 3.30
CA MET A 47 6.78 -12.18 2.83
C MET A 47 7.91 -12.35 3.84
N SER A 48 9.12 -12.68 3.38
CA SER A 48 10.31 -12.79 4.24
C SER A 48 11.52 -12.16 3.57
N GLY A 49 12.27 -11.33 4.27
CA GLY A 49 13.46 -10.68 3.72
C GLY A 49 13.14 -9.68 2.59
N VAL A 50 11.93 -9.11 2.60
CA VAL A 50 11.49 -8.17 1.55
C VAL A 50 11.82 -6.74 1.96
N HIS A 51 12.43 -5.96 1.08
CA HIS A 51 12.83 -4.59 1.42
C HIS A 51 11.61 -3.67 1.61
N TYR A 52 10.71 -3.61 0.62
CA TYR A 52 9.48 -2.82 0.65
C TYR A 52 8.24 -3.73 0.58
N LEU A 53 7.58 -3.95 1.72
CA LEU A 53 6.52 -4.97 1.85
C LEU A 53 5.20 -4.62 1.14
N ILE A 54 4.70 -3.40 1.33
CA ILE A 54 3.52 -2.84 0.67
C ILE A 54 3.93 -1.44 0.22
N TYR A 55 3.88 -1.20 -1.08
CA TYR A 55 4.46 0.00 -1.66
C TYR A 55 3.57 0.58 -2.76
N PHE A 56 3.13 1.81 -2.54
CA PHE A 56 2.49 2.63 -3.56
C PHE A 56 3.55 3.46 -4.29
N ASP A 57 3.87 3.00 -5.50
CA ASP A 57 4.84 3.62 -6.39
C ASP A 57 4.12 4.49 -7.42
N LEU A 58 3.61 5.63 -6.96
CA LEU A 58 2.66 6.43 -7.74
C LEU A 58 3.31 7.55 -8.55
N ASP A 59 4.62 7.78 -8.38
CA ASP A 59 5.43 8.74 -9.13
C ASP A 59 6.40 8.04 -10.11
N TYR A 60 6.15 6.76 -10.39
CA TYR A 60 7.06 5.92 -11.15
C TYR A 60 7.42 6.52 -12.52
N GLY A 61 8.73 6.70 -12.73
CA GLY A 61 9.32 7.20 -13.97
C GLY A 61 9.42 8.72 -14.07
N THR A 62 9.14 9.47 -13.00
CA THR A 62 9.30 10.93 -12.95
C THR A 62 9.83 11.39 -11.60
N THR A 63 10.60 12.47 -11.56
CA THR A 63 11.00 13.12 -10.30
C THR A 63 9.90 14.07 -9.84
N GLY A 64 9.22 13.75 -8.73
CA GLY A 64 8.35 14.68 -8.01
C GLY A 64 6.94 14.89 -8.60
N HIS A 65 6.49 14.05 -9.54
CA HIS A 65 5.13 14.12 -10.07
C HIS A 65 4.33 12.84 -9.80
N PHE A 66 3.32 12.96 -8.95
CA PHE A 66 2.37 11.88 -8.69
C PHE A 66 1.44 11.65 -9.88
N SER A 67 1.11 10.38 -10.14
CA SER A 67 0.11 9.94 -11.11
C SER A 67 -1.30 10.45 -10.79
N TYR A 68 -2.15 10.51 -11.81
CA TYR A 68 -3.58 10.87 -11.71
C TYR A 68 -4.50 9.64 -11.62
N VAL A 69 -3.93 8.45 -11.39
CA VAL A 69 -4.69 7.21 -11.29
C VAL A 69 -5.26 7.09 -9.88
N ASN A 70 -6.59 6.98 -9.79
CA ASN A 70 -7.27 6.74 -8.52
C ASN A 70 -7.16 5.27 -8.15
N LEU A 71 -6.84 5.01 -6.89
CA LEU A 71 -6.81 3.68 -6.28
C LEU A 71 -7.99 3.56 -5.31
N SER A 72 -8.84 2.55 -5.50
CA SER A 72 -9.98 2.36 -4.60
C SER A 72 -10.28 0.90 -4.32
N SER A 73 -10.91 0.62 -3.18
CA SER A 73 -11.41 -0.73 -2.85
C SER A 73 -10.30 -1.80 -2.96
N ILE A 74 -9.17 -1.55 -2.30
CA ILE A 74 -8.04 -2.48 -2.23
C ILE A 74 -8.08 -3.15 -0.87
N THR A 75 -8.19 -4.47 -0.86
CA THR A 75 -8.25 -5.27 0.37
C THR A 75 -6.97 -6.09 0.53
N TYR A 76 -6.33 -5.95 1.68
CA TYR A 76 -5.27 -6.82 2.14
C TYR A 76 -5.84 -7.73 3.23
N ASN A 77 -5.77 -9.04 3.03
CA ASN A 77 -6.35 -10.02 3.95
C ASN A 77 -5.34 -11.13 4.25
N ASN A 78 -5.02 -11.33 5.53
CA ASN A 78 -4.03 -12.33 5.95
C ASN A 78 -2.69 -12.14 5.23
N VAL A 79 -2.08 -10.98 5.45
CA VAL A 79 -0.76 -10.62 4.90
C VAL A 79 0.24 -10.56 6.05
N VAL A 80 1.31 -11.35 5.94
CA VAL A 80 2.35 -11.46 6.95
C VAL A 80 3.70 -11.12 6.35
N ALA A 81 4.48 -10.28 7.01
CA ALA A 81 5.86 -9.95 6.63
C ALA A 81 6.82 -10.14 7.81
N THR A 82 8.01 -10.66 7.52
CA THR A 82 9.11 -10.80 8.47
C THR A 82 10.45 -10.42 7.84
N ASN A 83 11.38 -9.96 8.66
CA ASN A 83 12.70 -9.48 8.27
C ASN A 83 12.67 -8.43 7.15
N SER A 84 11.71 -7.50 7.19
CA SER A 84 11.63 -6.40 6.25
C SER A 84 12.53 -5.23 6.60
N VAL A 85 13.02 -4.53 5.57
CA VAL A 85 13.97 -3.42 5.74
C VAL A 85 13.26 -2.09 5.96
N HIS A 86 12.19 -1.84 5.20
CA HIS A 86 11.47 -0.57 5.24
C HIS A 86 10.01 -0.76 5.70
N PRO A 87 9.43 0.26 6.36
CA PRO A 87 7.99 0.35 6.60
C PRO A 87 7.16 0.16 5.32
N ALA A 88 5.92 -0.29 5.47
CA ALA A 88 4.92 -0.11 4.41
C ALA A 88 4.82 1.37 4.03
N SER A 89 4.70 1.68 2.75
CA SER A 89 4.50 3.07 2.28
C SER A 89 3.31 3.14 1.35
N LEU A 90 2.23 3.74 1.85
CA LEU A 90 1.00 3.98 1.09
C LEU A 90 0.74 5.49 1.07
N ILE A 91 1.51 6.16 0.24
CA ILE A 91 1.49 7.61 0.10
C ILE A 91 0.73 7.98 -1.16
N CYS A 92 -0.35 8.72 -0.98
CA CYS A 92 -1.19 9.27 -2.03
C CYS A 92 -1.15 10.80 -1.99
N SER A 93 -1.45 11.42 -3.12
CA SER A 93 -1.32 12.85 -3.35
C SER A 93 -2.66 13.48 -3.69
N LYS A 94 -2.74 14.81 -3.69
CA LYS A 94 -3.95 15.53 -4.11
C LYS A 94 -4.42 15.20 -5.54
N ASN A 95 -3.54 14.63 -6.37
CA ASN A 95 -3.82 14.30 -7.77
C ASN A 95 -4.29 12.84 -7.94
N ASN A 96 -4.12 11.97 -6.95
CA ASN A 96 -4.63 10.60 -6.94
C ASN A 96 -5.44 10.31 -5.68
N GLY A 97 -6.70 9.93 -5.86
CA GLY A 97 -7.54 9.49 -4.76
C GLY A 97 -7.16 8.08 -4.34
N CYS A 98 -6.82 7.89 -3.06
CA CYS A 98 -6.73 6.59 -2.42
C CYS A 98 -7.87 6.42 -1.43
N THR A 99 -8.86 5.61 -1.80
CA THR A 99 -10.07 5.44 -0.99
C THR A 99 -10.36 3.97 -0.70
N ASN A 100 -11.02 3.71 0.41
CA ASN A 100 -11.49 2.37 0.76
C ASN A 100 -10.37 1.29 0.71
N LEU A 101 -9.24 1.58 1.36
CA LEU A 101 -8.20 0.58 1.62
C LEU A 101 -8.59 -0.19 2.88
N VAL A 102 -8.68 -1.52 2.78
CA VAL A 102 -9.12 -2.39 3.87
C VAL A 102 -7.98 -3.31 4.28
N PHE A 103 -7.66 -3.31 5.56
CA PHE A 103 -6.59 -4.11 6.15
C PHE A 103 -7.18 -5.11 7.14
N ASN A 104 -7.25 -6.39 6.76
CA ASN A 104 -7.78 -7.47 7.57
C ASN A 104 -6.66 -8.45 7.92
N SER A 105 -6.42 -8.68 9.22
CA SER A 105 -5.41 -9.63 9.69
C SER A 105 -4.03 -9.39 9.04
N ILE A 106 -3.48 -8.20 9.27
CA ILE A 106 -2.18 -7.78 8.74
C ILE A 106 -1.15 -7.86 9.85
N ASN A 107 -0.05 -8.57 9.63
CA ASN A 107 1.07 -8.64 10.57
C ASN A 107 2.37 -8.30 9.85
N LEU A 108 2.81 -7.06 9.98
CA LEU A 108 4.02 -6.56 9.35
C LEU A 108 5.02 -6.29 10.47
N ASP A 109 6.22 -6.83 10.32
CA ASP A 109 7.32 -6.64 11.27
C ASP A 109 7.90 -5.23 11.23
N THR A 110 7.57 -4.47 10.19
CA THR A 110 7.76 -3.02 10.14
C THR A 110 6.40 -2.33 10.15
N ASN A 111 6.32 -1.17 10.84
CA ASN A 111 5.11 -0.34 10.85
C ASN A 111 4.75 0.17 9.44
N GLY A 112 3.65 0.92 9.34
CA GLY A 112 3.25 1.60 8.12
C GLY A 112 3.44 3.09 8.12
N ASN A 113 3.56 3.68 6.93
CA ASN A 113 3.42 5.12 6.68
C ASN A 113 2.31 5.36 5.65
N CYS A 114 1.39 6.27 5.99
CA CYS A 114 0.19 6.57 5.23
C CYS A 114 0.09 8.09 5.01
N GLN A 115 -0.34 8.51 3.83
CA GLN A 115 -0.61 9.91 3.49
C GLN A 115 -1.70 9.96 2.42
N GLY A 116 -2.66 10.90 2.53
CA GLY A 116 -3.70 11.08 1.52
C GLY A 116 -4.69 9.90 1.35
N ILE A 117 -4.78 8.98 2.31
CA ILE A 117 -5.75 7.87 2.30
C ILE A 117 -7.04 8.32 2.99
N ASN A 118 -8.20 8.07 2.36
CA ASN A 118 -9.55 8.38 2.89
C ASN A 118 -9.68 9.80 3.49
N GLY A 119 -9.26 10.82 2.74
CA GLY A 119 -9.43 12.23 3.15
C GLY A 119 -8.46 12.72 4.23
N GLY A 120 -7.45 11.91 4.60
CA GLY A 120 -6.30 12.38 5.35
C GLY A 120 -5.54 13.48 4.59
N SER A 121 -4.81 14.34 5.30
CA SER A 121 -4.15 15.47 4.65
C SER A 121 -2.99 15.01 3.76
N TYR A 122 -2.88 15.62 2.58
CA TYR A 122 -1.89 15.26 1.54
C TYR A 122 -0.49 15.79 1.81
N ASP A 123 -0.27 16.44 2.93
CA ASP A 123 0.98 17.11 3.33
C ASP A 123 1.60 16.48 4.57
N LYS A 124 0.91 15.53 5.22
CA LYS A 124 1.38 14.88 6.44
C LYS A 124 1.40 13.36 6.29
N VAL A 125 2.60 12.79 6.36
CA VAL A 125 2.79 11.35 6.55
C VAL A 125 2.53 11.00 8.02
N VAL A 126 1.68 10.00 8.26
CA VAL A 126 1.39 9.48 9.59
C VAL A 126 1.64 7.98 9.66
N PRO A 127 2.01 7.42 10.82
CA PRO A 127 2.09 5.98 10.99
C PRO A 127 0.73 5.33 10.72
N CYS A 128 0.69 4.27 9.90
CA CYS A 128 -0.50 3.45 9.76
C CYS A 128 -0.52 2.42 10.90
N PRO A 129 -1.61 2.33 11.68
CA PRO A 129 -1.78 1.25 12.65
C PRO A 129 -2.13 -0.04 11.90
N PHE A 130 -1.13 -0.69 11.29
CA PHE A 130 -1.25 -2.09 10.90
C PHE A 130 -1.15 -2.90 12.17
N TYR A 131 -2.30 -3.15 12.81
CA TYR A 131 -2.35 -3.83 14.09
C TYR A 131 -1.59 -5.16 14.04
N CYS A 132 -0.42 -5.21 14.69
CA CYS A 132 0.26 -6.46 14.99
C CYS A 132 -0.65 -7.26 15.92
N ALA A 133 -1.44 -8.19 15.38
CA ALA A 133 -2.00 -9.25 16.19
C ALA A 133 -0.83 -10.13 16.65
N GLN A 134 -0.20 -9.78 17.77
CA GLN A 134 0.74 -10.69 18.42
C GLN A 134 -0.03 -11.96 18.79
N PRO A 135 0.45 -13.15 18.39
CA PRO A 135 -0.19 -14.40 18.79
C PRO A 135 0.06 -14.61 20.29
N GLY A 136 -0.95 -14.30 21.10
CA GLY A 136 -1.05 -14.75 22.49
C GLY A 136 -0.76 -13.72 23.57
N SER A 137 -1.80 -13.01 24.02
CA SER A 137 -1.99 -12.74 25.46
C SER A 137 -3.49 -12.56 25.77
N LYS A 138 -4.11 -13.73 26.01
CA LYS A 138 -5.28 -14.02 26.87
C LYS A 138 -6.62 -13.32 26.63
N ARG A 139 -7.58 -14.13 26.14
CA ARG A 139 -8.97 -14.12 26.64
C ARG A 139 -9.00 -14.60 28.10
N SER A 140 -9.87 -13.96 28.89
CA SER A 140 -10.51 -14.39 30.15
C SER A 140 -9.69 -14.28 31.45
N LEU A 141 -10.10 -13.35 32.34
CA LEU A 141 -10.91 -13.66 33.53
C LEU A 141 -11.21 -12.37 34.33
N GLN A 142 -12.50 -12.16 34.59
CA GLN A 142 -13.14 -11.45 35.71
C GLN A 142 -12.33 -10.42 36.54
N LYS A 143 -12.91 -9.23 36.70
CA LYS A 143 -13.56 -8.84 37.97
C LYS A 143 -14.69 -7.86 37.69
#